data_AF-A0A953CRB8-F1
#
_entry.id   AF-A0A953CRB8-F1
#
_cell.length_a   1.000
_cell.length_b   1.000
_cell.length_c   1.000
_cell.angle_alpha   90.00
_cell.angle_beta   90.00
_cell.angle_gamma   90.00
#
_symmetry.space_group_name_H-M   'P 1'
#
loop_
_entity.id
_entity.type
_entity.pdbx_description
1 polymer ?
#
loop_
_entity_poly.entity_id
_entity_poly.type
_entity_poly.pdbx_seq_one_letter_code
_entity_poly.pdbx_strand_id
1 'polypeptide(L)'
;MLVTTQTGNVYRVDSTGSASLLANVGGDAEGLDFTPQAFGDIPAHTLVVVSEGTGRLTAIASDGSQRDLGLHFGTPEMLSFVPLNLGDSGNPLEGFYAANYPDNVIKADASEFLAYKGDAVITDEGNHHMYHIYWDNAIGAFNTSDIGMFPNQPEDGIFLTAAILTPVPEPETYAMLLSGLGILGFMVRRRRIS
;
A
#
# COMPACT_ATOMS: atom_id res chain seq x y z
N MET A 1 3.48 13.66 -0.14
CA MET A 1 2.56 12.92 -1.02
C MET A 1 3.29 12.55 -2.30
N LEU A 2 2.94 11.42 -2.91
CA LEU A 2 3.38 11.05 -4.26
C LEU A 2 2.21 11.22 -5.24
N VAL A 3 2.51 11.62 -6.48
CA VAL A 3 1.53 11.76 -7.55
C VAL A 3 2.13 11.16 -8.82
N THR A 4 1.41 10.23 -9.44
CA THR A 4 1.72 9.67 -10.76
C THR A 4 0.89 10.33 -11.84
N THR A 5 1.25 10.11 -13.10
CA THR A 5 0.59 10.74 -14.26
C THR A 5 0.57 9.78 -15.44
N GLN A 6 -0.33 10.06 -16.39
CA GLN A 6 -0.46 9.32 -17.67
C GLN A 6 0.78 9.32 -18.57
N THR A 7 1.75 10.18 -18.28
CA THR A 7 3.03 10.22 -19.01
C THR A 7 4.18 9.61 -18.20
N GLY A 8 3.87 8.98 -17.07
CA GLY A 8 4.80 8.18 -16.28
C GLY A 8 5.63 9.00 -15.30
N ASN A 9 5.35 10.31 -15.18
CA ASN A 9 6.04 11.15 -14.20
C ASN A 9 5.56 10.80 -12.80
N VAL A 10 6.52 10.65 -11.89
CA VAL A 10 6.30 10.47 -10.46
C VAL A 10 6.80 11.73 -9.74
N TYR A 11 5.90 12.44 -9.08
CA TYR A 11 6.21 13.67 -8.36
C TYR A 11 6.18 13.47 -6.85
N ARG A 12 7.08 14.15 -6.14
CA ARG A 12 6.93 14.45 -4.72
C ARG A 12 6.24 15.77 -4.54
N VAL A 13 5.18 15.76 -3.75
CA VAL A 13 4.47 16.97 -3.33
C VAL A 13 4.65 17.16 -1.83
N ASP A 14 5.22 18.31 -1.46
CA ASP A 14 5.47 18.67 -0.05
C ASP A 14 4.22 19.24 0.64
N SER A 15 4.32 19.56 1.93
CA SER A 15 3.21 20.09 2.73
C SER A 15 2.75 21.49 2.33
N THR A 16 3.51 22.19 1.47
CA THR A 16 3.13 23.48 0.90
C THR A 16 2.43 23.33 -0.46
N GLY A 17 2.37 22.10 -0.99
CA GLY A 17 1.83 21.81 -2.32
C GLY A 17 2.85 21.98 -3.45
N SER A 18 4.14 22.17 -3.14
CA SER A 18 5.19 22.27 -4.16
C SER A 18 5.53 20.89 -4.71
N ALA A 19 5.47 20.74 -6.04
CA ALA A 19 5.77 19.50 -6.74
C ALA A 19 7.22 19.51 -7.28
N SER A 20 7.93 18.41 -7.06
CA SER A 20 9.26 18.14 -7.62
C SER A 20 9.28 16.77 -8.29
N LEU A 21 9.83 16.69 -9.50
CA LEU A 21 9.93 15.43 -10.22
C LEU A 21 10.90 14.49 -9.49
N LEU A 22 10.46 13.28 -9.19
CA LEU A 22 11.28 12.23 -8.59
C LEU A 22 11.84 11.30 -9.68
N ALA A 23 11.00 10.85 -10.60
CA ALA A 23 11.33 9.85 -11.61
C ALA A 23 10.33 9.89 -12.78
N ASN A 24 10.66 9.18 -13.86
CA ASN A 24 9.73 8.91 -14.96
C ASN A 24 9.83 7.43 -15.36
N VAL A 25 8.74 6.68 -15.15
CA VAL A 25 8.64 5.24 -15.45
C VAL A 25 8.18 4.94 -16.88
N GLY A 26 7.88 5.99 -17.66
CA GLY A 26 7.26 5.90 -18.98
C GLY A 26 5.78 5.50 -18.90
N GLY A 27 5.02 5.79 -19.97
CA GLY A 27 3.63 5.34 -20.11
C GLY A 27 2.67 5.84 -19.02
N ASP A 28 1.45 5.31 -18.97
CA ASP A 28 0.57 5.54 -17.82
C ASP A 28 1.15 4.88 -16.57
N ALA A 29 0.97 5.50 -15.40
CA ALA A 29 1.47 5.02 -14.11
C ALA A 29 0.31 4.88 -13.12
N GLU A 30 -0.27 3.68 -13.10
CA GLU A 30 -1.55 3.38 -12.44
C GLU A 30 -1.37 2.90 -10.99
N GLY A 31 -0.48 1.93 -10.75
CA GLY A 31 -0.26 1.38 -9.41
C GLY A 31 1.06 1.81 -8.76
N LEU A 32 1.04 2.11 -7.46
CA LEU A 32 2.25 2.37 -6.68
C LEU A 32 2.11 1.91 -5.23
N ASP A 33 3.20 1.42 -4.64
CA ASP A 33 3.27 1.14 -3.21
C ASP A 33 4.74 1.11 -2.73
N PHE A 34 4.96 1.06 -1.42
CA PHE A 34 6.28 0.95 -0.81
C PHE A 34 6.54 -0.46 -0.29
N THR A 35 7.76 -0.94 -0.49
CA THR A 35 8.19 -2.21 0.09
C THR A 35 8.07 -2.18 1.63
N PRO A 36 7.28 -3.07 2.26
CA PRO A 36 7.09 -3.07 3.73
C PRO A 36 8.31 -3.67 4.46
N GLN A 37 9.13 -4.41 3.72
CA GLN A 37 10.38 -5.04 4.14
C GLN A 37 11.34 -5.08 2.94
N ALA A 38 12.53 -5.66 3.11
CA ALA A 38 13.36 -5.93 1.94
C ALA A 38 12.63 -6.89 1.00
N PHE A 39 12.55 -6.53 -0.29
CA PHE A 39 11.83 -7.28 -1.31
C PHE A 39 12.83 -7.80 -2.34
N GLY A 40 13.29 -9.04 -2.16
CA GLY A 40 14.46 -9.55 -2.86
C GLY A 40 15.70 -8.72 -2.53
N ASP A 41 16.31 -8.13 -3.56
CA ASP A 41 17.44 -7.22 -3.44
C ASP A 41 17.04 -5.73 -3.33
N ILE A 42 15.74 -5.42 -3.31
CA ILE A 42 15.23 -4.07 -3.10
C ILE A 42 15.15 -3.76 -1.60
N PRO A 43 15.74 -2.66 -1.11
CA PRO A 43 15.63 -2.26 0.30
C PRO A 43 14.19 -2.02 0.74
N ALA A 44 13.93 -2.16 2.04
CA ALA A 44 12.67 -1.74 2.64
C ALA A 44 12.41 -0.24 2.44
N HIS A 45 11.14 0.16 2.37
CA HIS A 45 10.68 1.52 2.14
C HIS A 45 11.12 2.11 0.78
N THR A 46 11.34 1.24 -0.21
CA THR A 46 11.57 1.66 -1.60
C THR A 46 10.23 1.77 -2.30
N LEU A 47 10.02 2.86 -3.04
CA LEU A 47 8.83 3.03 -3.87
C LEU A 47 8.90 2.05 -5.04
N VAL A 48 7.82 1.35 -5.33
CA VAL A 48 7.64 0.56 -6.55
C VAL A 48 6.43 1.11 -7.28
N VAL A 49 6.59 1.35 -8.57
CA VAL A 49 5.53 1.87 -9.45
C VAL A 49 5.40 0.92 -10.62
N VAL A 50 4.16 0.59 -10.98
CA VAL A 50 3.86 -0.08 -12.24
C VAL A 50 3.38 0.94 -13.26
N SER A 51 3.80 0.72 -14.51
CA SER A 51 3.31 1.48 -15.65
C SER A 51 2.48 0.60 -16.57
N GLU A 52 1.24 0.99 -16.84
CA GLU A 52 0.38 0.35 -17.82
C GLU A 52 0.96 0.51 -19.23
N GLY A 53 1.35 1.73 -19.59
CA GLY A 53 1.86 2.03 -20.93
C GLY A 53 3.19 1.34 -21.28
N THR A 54 3.93 0.80 -20.31
CA THR A 54 5.15 0.01 -20.54
C THR A 54 5.05 -1.44 -20.08
N GLY A 55 4.03 -1.80 -19.30
CA GLY A 55 3.88 -3.09 -18.63
C GLY A 55 4.88 -3.36 -17.50
N ARG A 56 5.78 -2.41 -17.16
CA ARG A 56 6.94 -2.67 -16.29
C ARG A 56 6.72 -2.25 -14.84
N LEU A 57 7.38 -2.97 -13.94
CA LEU A 57 7.52 -2.58 -12.54
C LEU A 57 8.89 -1.96 -12.31
N THR A 58 8.90 -0.78 -11.71
CA THR A 58 10.12 -0.01 -11.47
C THR A 58 10.24 0.35 -10.00
N ALA A 59 11.32 -0.07 -9.35
CA ALA A 59 11.71 0.44 -8.05
C ALA A 59 12.39 1.80 -8.19
N ILE A 60 12.02 2.74 -7.32
CA ILE A 60 12.46 4.14 -7.35
C ILE A 60 13.04 4.48 -5.97
N ALA A 61 14.34 4.73 -5.94
CA ALA A 61 15.04 5.13 -4.72
C ALA A 61 14.70 6.55 -4.29
N SER A 62 15.09 6.93 -3.07
CA SER A 62 14.73 8.23 -2.51
C SER A 62 15.41 9.42 -3.22
N ASP A 63 16.45 9.17 -4.02
CA ASP A 63 17.15 10.13 -4.87
C ASP A 63 16.63 10.17 -6.32
N GLY A 64 15.63 9.34 -6.66
CA GLY A 64 15.07 9.24 -8.01
C GLY A 64 15.72 8.19 -8.89
N SER A 65 16.74 7.46 -8.41
CA SER A 65 17.34 6.36 -9.16
C SER A 65 16.31 5.25 -9.42
N GLN A 66 16.21 4.81 -10.67
CA GLN A 66 15.22 3.84 -11.13
C GLN A 66 15.86 2.48 -11.41
N ARG A 67 15.17 1.40 -11.04
CA ARG A 67 15.52 0.02 -11.36
C ARG A 67 14.29 -0.74 -11.85
N ASP A 68 14.35 -1.21 -13.09
CA ASP A 68 13.39 -2.17 -13.63
C ASP A 68 13.50 -3.52 -12.90
N LEU A 69 12.37 -4.08 -12.47
CA LEU A 69 12.30 -5.35 -11.76
C LEU A 69 12.31 -6.56 -12.71
N GLY A 70 12.26 -6.35 -14.03
CA GLY A 70 12.39 -7.40 -15.05
C GLY A 70 11.10 -8.19 -15.29
N LEU A 71 9.96 -7.67 -14.84
CA LEU A 71 8.64 -8.25 -15.06
C LEU A 71 7.85 -7.39 -16.07
N HIS A 72 6.95 -8.04 -16.81
CA HIS A 72 6.13 -7.39 -17.82
C HIS A 72 4.69 -7.92 -17.77
N PHE A 73 3.73 -7.00 -17.65
CA PHE A 73 2.30 -7.26 -17.65
C PHE A 73 1.64 -6.69 -18.91
N GLY A 74 0.44 -7.15 -19.25
CA GLY A 74 -0.25 -6.70 -20.47
C GLY A 74 -0.82 -5.30 -20.28
N THR A 75 -1.68 -5.18 -19.27
CA THR A 75 -2.40 -3.95 -18.89
C THR A 75 -2.48 -3.90 -17.37
N PRO A 76 -1.33 -3.66 -16.69
CA PRO A 76 -1.32 -3.64 -15.24
C PRO A 76 -2.02 -2.40 -14.69
N GLU A 77 -2.87 -2.61 -13.70
CA GLU A 77 -3.73 -1.56 -13.16
C GLU A 77 -3.33 -1.22 -11.73
N MET A 78 -3.38 -2.20 -10.83
CA MET A 78 -3.12 -2.00 -9.41
C MET A 78 -1.78 -2.62 -8.99
N LEU A 79 -1.04 -1.99 -8.08
CA LEU A 79 0.09 -2.59 -7.37
C LEU A 79 -0.06 -2.37 -5.86
N SER A 80 0.03 -3.44 -5.06
CA SER A 80 0.07 -3.30 -3.59
C SER A 80 0.90 -4.39 -2.92
N PHE A 81 1.64 -4.04 -1.88
CA PHE A 81 2.30 -5.01 -1.00
C PHE A 81 1.34 -5.54 0.05
N VAL A 82 1.34 -6.86 0.23
CA VAL A 82 0.52 -7.50 1.26
C VAL A 82 1.07 -7.14 2.64
N PRO A 83 0.28 -6.49 3.52
CA PRO A 83 0.78 -6.03 4.81
C PRO A 83 1.26 -7.18 5.69
N LEU A 84 2.41 -7.00 6.35
CA LEU A 84 2.99 -8.01 7.25
C LEU A 84 2.05 -8.40 8.40
N ASN A 85 1.19 -7.47 8.82
CA ASN A 85 0.23 -7.64 9.90
C ASN A 85 -1.20 -7.96 9.42
N LEU A 86 -1.41 -8.27 8.13
CA LEU A 86 -2.74 -8.57 7.60
C LEU A 86 -3.38 -9.77 8.33
N GLY A 87 -4.57 -9.56 8.91
CA GLY A 87 -5.35 -10.62 9.56
C GLY A 87 -4.91 -10.93 10.99
N ASP A 88 -3.90 -10.25 11.53
CA ASP A 88 -3.34 -10.53 12.86
C ASP A 88 -4.35 -10.27 13.99
N SER A 89 -5.33 -9.38 13.78
CA SER A 89 -6.35 -9.09 14.79
C SER A 89 -7.52 -10.08 14.79
N GLY A 90 -7.65 -10.88 13.73
CA GLY A 90 -8.81 -11.74 13.49
C GLY A 90 -10.10 -10.97 13.19
N ASN A 91 -10.03 -9.66 12.93
CA ASN A 91 -11.21 -8.88 12.58
C ASN A 91 -11.67 -9.26 11.16
N PRO A 92 -12.95 -9.64 10.97
CA PRO A 92 -13.47 -10.08 9.67
C PRO A 92 -13.48 -8.99 8.59
N LEU A 93 -13.27 -7.72 8.95
CA LEU A 93 -13.08 -6.63 7.99
C LEU A 93 -11.66 -6.58 7.42
N GLU A 94 -10.68 -7.27 8.01
CA GLU A 94 -9.37 -7.37 7.37
C GLU A 94 -9.46 -8.17 6.06
N GLY A 95 -8.69 -7.73 5.08
CA GLY A 95 -8.70 -8.33 3.75
C GLY A 95 -8.33 -7.34 2.66
N PHE A 96 -8.55 -7.77 1.44
CA PHE A 96 -8.27 -6.98 0.24
C PHE A 96 -9.57 -6.47 -0.34
N TYR A 97 -9.65 -5.16 -0.58
CA TYR A 97 -10.81 -4.50 -1.16
C TYR A 97 -10.38 -3.86 -2.48
N ALA A 98 -11.12 -4.13 -3.55
CA ALA A 98 -10.80 -3.56 -4.86
C ALA A 98 -12.08 -3.27 -5.64
N ALA A 99 -12.00 -2.28 -6.52
CA ALA A 99 -13.08 -1.99 -7.44
C ALA A 99 -13.17 -3.09 -8.52
N ASN A 100 -14.37 -3.63 -8.68
CA ASN A 100 -14.77 -4.60 -9.69
C ASN A 100 -15.65 -3.84 -10.69
N TYR A 101 -15.02 -3.06 -11.56
CA TYR A 101 -15.69 -2.11 -12.43
C TYR A 101 -16.52 -2.83 -13.52
N PRO A 102 -17.71 -2.30 -13.86
CA PRO A 102 -18.37 -1.11 -13.32
C PRO A 102 -19.32 -1.39 -12.14
N ASP A 103 -19.27 -2.58 -11.55
CA ASP A 103 -20.38 -3.10 -10.77
C ASP A 103 -20.34 -2.70 -9.29
N ASN A 104 -19.24 -2.97 -8.59
CA ASN A 104 -19.14 -2.82 -7.14
C ASN A 104 -17.70 -2.82 -6.62
N VAL A 105 -17.55 -2.78 -5.29
CA VAL A 105 -16.29 -3.11 -4.59
C VAL A 105 -16.44 -4.52 -4.05
N ILE A 106 -15.47 -5.39 -4.33
CA ILE A 106 -15.42 -6.75 -3.79
C ILE A 106 -14.40 -6.83 -2.66
N LYS A 107 -14.57 -7.84 -1.80
CA LYS A 107 -13.65 -8.18 -0.73
C LYS A 107 -13.18 -9.62 -0.89
N ALA A 108 -11.87 -9.82 -0.81
CA ALA A 108 -11.26 -11.12 -0.56
C ALA A 108 -10.74 -11.18 0.89
N ASP A 109 -10.88 -12.35 1.53
CA ASP A 109 -10.55 -12.47 2.96
C ASP A 109 -9.06 -12.44 3.20
N ALA A 110 -8.63 -11.90 4.36
CA ALA A 110 -7.22 -11.86 4.74
C ALA A 110 -6.54 -13.24 4.66
N SER A 111 -7.29 -14.32 4.93
CA SER A 111 -6.81 -15.70 4.84
C SER A 111 -6.28 -16.08 3.45
N GLU A 112 -6.80 -15.46 2.39
CA GLU A 112 -6.41 -15.75 1.00
C GLU A 112 -5.01 -15.19 0.69
N PHE A 113 -4.51 -14.23 1.48
CA PHE A 113 -3.23 -13.56 1.23
C PHE A 113 -2.15 -13.85 2.26
N LEU A 114 -2.41 -14.70 3.26
CA LEU A 114 -1.46 -14.95 4.35
C LEU A 114 -0.12 -15.51 3.86
N ALA A 115 -0.12 -16.26 2.75
CA ALA A 115 1.08 -16.84 2.16
C ALA A 115 1.96 -15.79 1.44
N TYR A 116 1.43 -14.60 1.18
CA TYR A 116 2.06 -13.56 0.36
C TYR A 116 2.46 -12.32 1.16
N LYS A 117 2.36 -12.37 2.51
CA LYS A 117 2.74 -11.24 3.38
C LYS A 117 4.16 -10.74 3.09
N GLY A 118 4.27 -9.45 2.80
CA GLY A 118 5.54 -8.78 2.49
C GLY A 118 5.94 -8.81 1.01
N ASP A 119 5.26 -9.61 0.20
CA ASP A 119 5.38 -9.62 -1.26
C ASP A 119 4.33 -8.70 -1.90
N ALA A 120 4.43 -8.49 -3.21
CA ALA A 120 3.49 -7.65 -3.95
C ALA A 120 2.44 -8.48 -4.67
N VAL A 121 1.26 -7.89 -4.85
CA VAL A 121 0.22 -8.36 -5.77
C VAL A 121 -0.07 -7.27 -6.80
N ILE A 122 -0.46 -7.70 -7.98
CA ILE A 122 -0.78 -6.84 -9.11
C ILE A 122 -1.99 -7.38 -9.85
N THR A 123 -2.85 -6.49 -10.35
CA THR A 123 -3.95 -6.87 -11.24
C THR A 123 -3.62 -6.49 -12.68
N ASP A 124 -4.14 -7.27 -13.63
CA ASP A 124 -4.09 -6.95 -15.05
C ASP A 124 -5.52 -6.78 -15.56
N GLU A 125 -5.87 -5.55 -15.97
CA GLU A 125 -7.25 -5.18 -16.30
C GLU A 125 -7.75 -5.79 -17.62
N GLY A 126 -6.85 -6.14 -18.53
CA GLY A 126 -7.20 -6.72 -19.83
C GLY A 126 -7.52 -8.21 -19.75
N ASN A 127 -6.96 -8.93 -18.78
CA ASN A 127 -7.22 -10.36 -18.59
C ASN A 127 -7.94 -10.69 -17.26
N HIS A 128 -8.10 -9.71 -16.38
CA HIS A 128 -8.76 -9.76 -15.08
C HIS A 128 -8.04 -10.64 -14.05
N HIS A 129 -6.83 -11.11 -14.31
CA HIS A 129 -6.08 -11.91 -13.37
C HIS A 129 -5.38 -11.04 -12.32
N MET A 130 -5.16 -11.65 -11.15
CA MET A 130 -4.29 -11.12 -10.11
C MET A 130 -3.06 -12.01 -10.00
N TYR A 131 -1.89 -11.39 -9.98
CA TYR A 131 -0.61 -12.07 -9.87
C TYR A 131 0.08 -11.73 -8.56
N HIS A 132 0.68 -12.74 -7.94
CA HIS A 132 1.65 -12.58 -6.87
C HIS A 132 3.04 -12.39 -7.47
N ILE A 133 3.76 -11.37 -7.00
CA ILE A 133 5.13 -11.05 -7.40
C ILE A 133 6.05 -11.33 -6.22
N TYR A 134 7.08 -12.13 -6.44
CA TYR A 134 8.02 -12.54 -5.40
C TYR A 134 9.45 -12.59 -5.91
N TRP A 135 10.40 -12.57 -4.98
CA TRP A 135 11.81 -12.83 -5.29
C TRP A 135 12.08 -14.33 -5.33
N ASP A 136 12.51 -14.83 -6.49
CA ASP A 136 12.90 -16.22 -6.67
C ASP A 136 14.41 -16.38 -6.45
N ASN A 137 14.75 -16.93 -5.28
CA ASN A 137 16.14 -17.17 -4.88
C ASN A 137 16.86 -18.19 -5.79
N ALA A 138 16.14 -19.08 -6.49
CA ALA A 138 16.77 -20.07 -7.35
C ALA A 138 17.36 -19.45 -8.62
N ILE A 139 16.72 -18.40 -9.14
CA ILE A 139 17.15 -17.68 -10.35
C ILE A 139 17.74 -16.29 -10.04
N GLY A 140 17.63 -15.81 -8.81
CA GLY A 140 18.15 -14.49 -8.41
C GLY A 140 17.44 -13.34 -9.12
N ALA A 141 16.12 -13.46 -9.31
CA ALA A 141 15.29 -12.49 -10.01
C ALA A 141 13.85 -12.48 -9.47
N PHE A 142 13.10 -11.43 -9.80
CA PHE A 142 11.66 -11.42 -9.56
C PHE A 142 10.95 -12.40 -10.47
N ASN A 143 9.90 -13.02 -9.93
CA ASN A 143 9.05 -13.98 -10.63
C ASN A 143 7.59 -13.72 -10.25
N THR A 144 6.67 -14.35 -10.99
CA THR A 144 5.23 -14.15 -10.81
C THR A 144 4.49 -15.48 -10.78
N SER A 145 3.35 -15.50 -10.08
CA SER A 145 2.40 -16.59 -10.14
C SER A 145 0.98 -16.05 -10.14
N ASP A 146 0.09 -16.71 -10.87
CA ASP A 146 -1.35 -16.40 -10.88
C ASP A 146 -1.98 -16.88 -9.57
N ILE A 147 -2.73 -15.99 -8.90
CA ILE A 147 -3.36 -16.25 -7.60
C ILE A 147 -4.88 -16.08 -7.64
N GLY A 148 -5.47 -15.80 -8.80
CA GLY A 148 -6.91 -15.64 -8.94
C GLY A 148 -7.31 -14.65 -10.03
N MET A 149 -8.61 -14.40 -10.13
CA MET A 149 -9.16 -13.48 -11.11
C MET A 149 -10.36 -12.72 -10.56
N PHE A 150 -10.57 -11.53 -11.12
CA PHE A 150 -11.74 -10.71 -10.87
C PHE A 150 -12.91 -11.14 -11.77
N PRO A 151 -14.16 -11.02 -11.28
CA PRO A 151 -15.35 -11.28 -12.11
C PRO A 151 -15.46 -10.30 -13.30
N ASN A 152 -15.13 -9.03 -13.10
CA ASN A 152 -15.08 -7.98 -14.12
C ASN A 152 -13.72 -7.26 -14.08
N GLN A 153 -13.64 -6.07 -14.69
CA GLN A 153 -12.39 -5.30 -14.78
C GLN A 153 -11.92 -4.94 -13.36
N PRO A 154 -10.73 -5.41 -12.93
CA PRO A 154 -10.10 -4.92 -11.72
C PRO A 154 -9.66 -3.48 -11.92
N GLU A 155 -9.92 -2.64 -10.93
CA GLU A 155 -9.36 -1.29 -10.80
C GLU A 155 -8.52 -1.22 -9.51
N ASP A 156 -8.15 -0.02 -9.08
CA ASP A 156 -7.42 0.21 -7.83
C ASP A 156 -8.08 -0.45 -6.59
N GLY A 157 -7.25 -0.73 -5.59
CA GLY A 157 -7.65 -1.44 -4.38
C GLY A 157 -6.74 -1.16 -3.18
N ILE A 158 -7.05 -1.80 -2.06
CA ILE A 158 -6.34 -1.58 -0.81
C ILE A 158 -6.44 -2.80 0.12
N PHE A 159 -5.35 -3.09 0.82
CA PHE A 159 -5.39 -3.98 1.97
C PHE A 159 -5.86 -3.24 3.23
N LEU A 160 -6.94 -3.74 3.82
CA LEU A 160 -7.44 -3.26 5.10
C LEU A 160 -6.84 -4.10 6.24
N THR A 161 -6.15 -3.43 7.17
CA THR A 161 -5.60 -4.05 8.39
C THR A 161 -6.23 -3.45 9.64
N ALA A 162 -6.03 -4.11 10.77
CA ALA A 162 -6.46 -3.59 12.08
C ALA A 162 -6.01 -2.15 12.37
N ALA A 163 -4.83 -1.74 11.87
CA ALA A 163 -4.30 -0.39 12.07
C ALA A 163 -5.23 0.71 11.52
N ILE A 164 -5.98 0.40 10.45
CA ILE A 164 -6.95 1.31 9.84
C ILE A 164 -8.29 1.25 10.61
N LEU A 165 -8.64 0.09 11.16
CA LEU A 165 -9.91 -0.14 11.87
C LEU A 165 -9.92 0.43 13.30
N THR A 166 -8.76 0.50 13.95
CA THR A 166 -8.63 1.03 15.31
C THR A 166 -7.57 2.13 15.36
N PRO A 167 -7.92 3.38 15.02
CA PRO A 167 -6.98 4.49 15.08
C PRO A 167 -6.44 4.65 16.52
N VAL A 168 -5.12 4.65 16.67
CA VAL A 168 -4.50 4.95 17.97
C VAL A 168 -4.64 6.46 18.22
N PRO A 169 -5.24 6.89 19.34
CA PRO A 169 -5.35 8.32 19.64
C PRO A 169 -3.98 8.99 19.67
N GLU A 170 -3.91 10.23 19.16
CA GLU A 170 -2.67 11.01 19.17
C GLU A 170 -2.16 11.20 20.62
N PRO A 171 -0.83 11.25 20.86
CA PRO A 171 -0.26 11.48 22.19
C PRO A 171 -0.85 12.67 22.93
N GLU A 172 -1.21 13.73 22.20
CA GLU A 172 -1.81 14.96 22.68
C GLU A 172 -3.21 14.71 23.25
N THR A 173 -3.96 13.76 22.68
CA THR A 173 -5.28 13.35 23.20
C THR A 173 -5.13 12.75 24.60
N TYR A 174 -4.10 11.92 24.80
CA TYR A 174 -3.77 11.40 26.12
C TYR A 174 -3.27 12.49 27.08
N ALA A 175 -2.47 13.44 26.60
CA ALA A 175 -2.02 14.58 27.40
C ALA A 175 -3.19 15.47 27.86
N MET A 176 -4.18 15.69 26.98
CA MET A 176 -5.40 16.44 27.29
C MET A 176 -6.30 15.68 28.28
N LEU A 177 -6.44 14.36 28.11
CA LEU A 177 -7.14 13.51 29.08
C LEU A 177 -6.49 13.59 30.47
N LEU A 178 -5.16 13.42 30.54
CA LEU A 178 -4.40 13.49 31.79
C LEU A 178 -4.50 14.88 32.43
N SER A 179 -4.45 15.93 31.61
CA SER A 179 -4.62 17.32 32.07
C SER A 179 -6.02 17.55 32.63
N GLY A 180 -7.07 17.05 31.96
CA GLY A 180 -8.45 17.08 32.45
C GLY A 180 -8.61 16.36 33.79
N LEU A 181 -8.07 15.14 33.91
CA LEU A 181 -8.07 14.37 35.17
C LEU A 181 -7.30 15.09 36.28
N GLY A 182 -6.17 15.74 35.96
CA GLY A 182 -5.39 16.55 36.89
C GLY A 182 -6.19 17.72 37.46
N ILE A 183 -6.93 18.44 36.61
CA ILE A 183 -7.81 19.55 37.02
C ILE A 183 -8.93 19.03 37.95
N LEU A 184 -9.58 17.93 37.58
CA LEU A 184 -10.65 17.33 38.39
C LEU A 184 -10.13 16.87 39.76
N GLY A 185 -8.99 16.19 39.81
CA GLY A 185 -8.36 15.76 41.05
C GLY A 185 -8.01 16.94 41.97
N PHE A 186 -7.48 18.03 41.38
CA PHE A 186 -7.20 19.26 42.12
C PHE A 186 -8.47 19.91 42.68
N MET A 187 -9.57 19.96 41.91
CA MET A 187 -10.86 20.48 42.38
C MET A 187 -11.42 19.68 43.56
N VAL A 188 -11.37 18.34 43.50
CA VAL A 188 -11.81 17.47 44.61
C VAL A 188 -10.96 17.72 45.86
N ARG A 189 -9.64 17.86 45.71
CA ARG A 189 -8.75 18.17 46.85
C ARG A 189 -9.11 19.49 47.50
N ARG A 190 -9.38 20.55 46.73
CA ARG A 190 -9.78 21.86 47.29
C ARG A 190 -11.05 21.76 48.12
N ARG A 191 -12.06 21.02 47.65
CA ARG A 191 -13.33 20.84 48.36
C ARG A 191 -13.22 20.09 49.69
N ARG A 192 -12.18 19.26 49.88
CA ARG A 192 -11.96 18.53 51.14
C ARG A 192 -11.16 19.32 52.18
N ILE A 193 -10.43 20.35 51.73
CA ILE A 193 -9.60 21.21 52.60
C ILE A 193 -10.35 22.51 52.96
N SER A 194 -11.48 22.77 52.29
CA SER A 194 -12.43 23.85 52.62
C SER A 194 -13.53 23.29 53.51
#